data_AF-A0A2E3XBR5-F1
#
_entry.id   AF-A0A2E3XBR5-F1
#
_cell.length_a   1.000
_cell.length_b   1.000
_cell.length_c   1.000
_cell.angle_alpha   90.00
_cell.angle_beta   90.00
_cell.angle_gamma   90.00
#
_symmetry.space_group_name_H-M   'P 1'
#
loop_
_entity.id
_entity.type
_entity.pdbx_description
1 polymer ?
#
loop_
_entity_poly.entity_id
_entity_poly.type
_entity_poly.pdbx_seq_one_letter_code
_entity_poly.pdbx_strand_id
1 'polypeptide(L)'
;MIDWFFDDYIQKLIISFTNPQKRVSIGYIGTAILIALFWSVCLQGAKWRCGISNTIRKLFSRNILLSLSAKADYQIMLINHGFLLLAAPFLISKVAFTTYLFFLLHELFPSGSAFLSPLPILIVSILYTIFLFLLDDFSKYFTHSMMHRIPCLWSFHKVHHSAEVLTPITVYRTHPLEAIIFSFRGIFVQATSISLFVYLCGDKIDLISIYGVNIFLFLFNITGANLRHSHVQISYGKILEKLIISPAQHQIHHSINSSHHGRNFGAALAIWDLMFGTLFLSEKNMNLVFGLNKKLNPETHRLLNIYILPFKESMLSFAGLRLGSQLSKKKDIRNAV
;
A
#
# COMPACT_ATOMS: atom_id res chain seq x y z
N MET A 1 -2.39 -11.16 32.36
CA MET A 1 -2.23 -9.98 31.47
C MET A 1 -1.25 -10.27 30.35
N ILE A 2 -0.08 -10.85 30.65
CA ILE A 2 0.91 -11.28 29.64
C ILE A 2 0.35 -12.39 28.74
N ASP A 3 -0.24 -13.45 29.30
CA ASP A 3 -0.78 -14.57 28.50
C ASP A 3 -1.88 -14.14 27.54
N TRP A 4 -2.82 -13.31 28.01
CA TRP A 4 -3.86 -12.73 27.16
C TRP A 4 -3.30 -11.91 25.99
N PHE A 5 -2.26 -11.11 26.22
CA PHE A 5 -1.62 -10.34 25.15
C PHE A 5 -0.95 -11.25 24.13
N PHE A 6 -0.26 -12.31 24.59
CA PHE A 6 0.35 -13.30 23.71
C PHE A 6 -0.71 -14.04 22.88
N ASP A 7 -1.81 -14.48 23.50
CA ASP A 7 -2.90 -15.15 22.80
C ASP A 7 -3.55 -14.24 21.75
N ASP A 8 -3.91 -13.00 22.11
CA ASP A 8 -4.48 -12.01 21.19
C ASP A 8 -3.50 -11.65 20.06
N TYR A 9 -2.21 -11.50 20.37
CA TYR A 9 -1.16 -11.26 19.39
C TYR A 9 -1.05 -12.40 18.37
N ILE A 10 -0.95 -13.65 18.84
CA ILE A 10 -0.84 -14.83 17.97
C ILE A 10 -2.10 -14.98 17.13
N GLN A 11 -3.28 -14.83 17.73
CA GLN A 11 -4.55 -14.93 17.04
C GLN A 11 -4.64 -13.87 15.93
N LYS A 12 -4.33 -12.60 16.22
CA LYS A 12 -4.40 -11.52 15.22
C LYS A 12 -3.31 -11.63 14.15
N LEU A 13 -2.16 -12.20 14.49
CA LEU A 13 -1.12 -12.51 13.51
C LEU A 13 -1.61 -13.58 12.52
N ILE A 14 -2.21 -14.67 13.00
CA ILE A 14 -2.80 -15.72 12.15
C ILE A 14 -3.94 -15.14 11.30
N ILE A 15 -4.84 -14.35 11.91
CA ILE A 15 -5.95 -13.68 11.22
C ILE A 15 -5.43 -12.78 10.10
N SER A 16 -4.22 -12.21 10.22
CA SER A 16 -3.65 -11.38 9.15
C SER A 16 -3.46 -12.14 7.83
N PHE A 17 -3.34 -13.46 7.88
CA PHE A 17 -3.19 -14.35 6.72
C PHE A 17 -4.48 -15.06 6.29
N THR A 18 -5.51 -15.08 7.12
CA THR A 18 -6.81 -15.70 6.76
C THR A 18 -7.90 -14.68 6.46
N ASN A 19 -7.76 -13.44 6.94
CA ASN A 19 -8.73 -12.37 6.73
C ASN A 19 -8.67 -11.81 5.30
N PRO A 20 -9.75 -11.90 4.50
CA PRO A 20 -9.79 -11.38 3.14
C PRO A 20 -9.68 -9.84 3.06
N GLN A 21 -9.85 -9.12 4.16
CA GLN A 21 -9.55 -7.67 4.20
C GLN A 21 -8.05 -7.36 4.21
N LYS A 22 -7.19 -8.37 4.43
CA LYS A 22 -5.74 -8.23 4.36
C LYS A 22 -5.25 -8.71 3.00
N ARG A 23 -4.42 -7.87 2.36
CA ARG A 23 -3.85 -8.18 1.04
C ARG A 23 -3.03 -9.47 1.04
N VAL A 24 -2.34 -9.78 2.13
CA VAL A 24 -1.52 -11.00 2.28
C VAL A 24 -2.33 -12.23 2.66
N SER A 25 -3.68 -12.18 2.58
CA SER A 25 -4.47 -13.36 2.83
C SER A 25 -4.02 -14.52 1.93
N ILE A 26 -4.04 -15.74 2.46
CA ILE A 26 -3.55 -16.92 1.75
C ILE A 26 -4.31 -17.13 0.43
N GLY A 27 -5.60 -16.76 0.40
CA GLY A 27 -6.39 -16.75 -0.84
C GLY A 27 -5.77 -15.87 -1.92
N TYR A 28 -5.42 -14.63 -1.60
CA TYR A 28 -4.81 -13.69 -2.55
C TYR A 28 -3.34 -14.01 -2.87
N ILE A 29 -2.60 -14.61 -1.95
CA ILE A 29 -1.26 -15.13 -2.24
C ILE A 29 -1.36 -16.32 -3.21
N GLY A 30 -2.32 -17.22 -2.99
CA GLY A 30 -2.60 -18.35 -3.86
C GLY A 30 -2.94 -17.91 -5.28
N THR A 31 -3.85 -16.95 -5.44
CA THR A 31 -4.18 -16.44 -6.78
C THR A 31 -3.00 -15.72 -7.43
N ALA A 32 -2.20 -14.95 -6.68
CA ALA A 32 -0.97 -14.35 -7.20
C ALA A 32 0.02 -15.41 -7.74
N ILE A 33 0.21 -16.53 -7.03
CA ILE A 33 1.06 -17.64 -7.49
C ILE A 33 0.49 -18.23 -8.79
N LEU A 34 -0.82 -18.49 -8.85
CA LEU A 34 -1.47 -19.01 -10.06
C LEU A 34 -1.31 -18.07 -11.26
N ILE A 35 -1.48 -16.76 -11.04
CA ILE A 35 -1.27 -15.73 -12.07
C ILE A 35 0.18 -15.72 -12.53
N ALA A 36 1.16 -15.79 -11.62
CA ALA A 36 2.58 -15.83 -11.97
C ALA A 36 2.94 -17.07 -12.81
N LEU A 37 2.38 -18.24 -12.45
CA LEU A 37 2.56 -19.49 -13.21
C LEU A 37 1.94 -19.38 -14.61
N PHE A 38 0.69 -18.90 -14.70
CA PHE A 38 0.01 -18.68 -15.96
C PHE A 38 0.76 -17.70 -16.86
N TRP A 39 1.21 -16.57 -16.30
CA TRP A 39 1.97 -15.54 -17.02
C TRP A 39 3.28 -16.09 -17.62
N SER A 40 4.01 -16.90 -16.85
CA SER A 40 5.24 -17.52 -17.33
C SER A 40 5.02 -18.46 -18.51
N VAL A 41 3.90 -19.16 -18.57
CA VAL A 41 3.64 -20.16 -19.61
C VAL A 41 3.01 -19.51 -20.84
N CYS A 42 1.96 -18.72 -20.65
CA CYS A 42 1.14 -18.23 -21.74
C CYS A 42 1.69 -16.95 -22.38
N LEU A 43 2.36 -16.08 -21.62
CA LEU A 43 2.70 -14.72 -22.08
C LEU A 43 4.20 -14.47 -22.23
N GLN A 44 5.04 -15.31 -21.62
CA GLN A 44 6.50 -15.32 -21.86
C GLN A 44 6.95 -16.43 -22.83
N GLY A 45 6.03 -17.25 -23.36
CA GLY A 45 6.33 -18.25 -24.39
C GLY A 45 7.20 -19.42 -23.92
N ALA A 46 7.27 -19.70 -22.62
CA ALA A 46 8.04 -20.83 -22.11
C ALA A 46 7.33 -22.17 -22.41
N LYS A 47 8.09 -23.22 -22.78
CA LYS A 47 7.56 -24.59 -22.85
C LYS A 47 6.91 -24.95 -21.49
N TRP A 48 5.64 -25.35 -21.49
CA TRP A 48 4.78 -25.51 -20.30
C TRP A 48 5.50 -26.10 -19.06
N ARG A 49 6.15 -27.27 -19.20
CA ARG A 49 6.85 -27.94 -18.08
C ARG A 49 8.07 -27.18 -17.59
N CYS A 50 8.86 -26.60 -18.49
CA CYS A 50 10.06 -25.84 -18.13
C CYS A 50 9.70 -24.47 -17.52
N GLY A 51 8.65 -23.81 -18.03
CA GLY A 51 8.16 -22.54 -17.52
C GLY A 51 7.64 -22.63 -16.09
N ILE A 52 6.82 -23.64 -15.79
CA ILE A 52 6.29 -23.88 -14.44
C ILE A 52 7.42 -24.18 -13.45
N SER A 53 8.29 -25.15 -13.76
CA SER A 53 9.38 -25.54 -12.86
C SER A 53 10.33 -24.37 -12.56
N ASN A 54 10.71 -23.60 -13.59
CA ASN A 54 11.55 -22.43 -13.42
C ASN A 54 10.86 -21.33 -12.60
N THR A 55 9.56 -21.10 -12.82
CA THR A 55 8.79 -20.11 -12.07
C THR A 55 8.63 -20.51 -10.61
N ILE A 56 8.33 -21.77 -10.31
CA ILE A 56 8.28 -22.28 -8.92
C ILE A 56 9.65 -22.08 -8.26
N ARG A 57 10.75 -22.46 -8.93
CA ARG A 57 12.11 -22.27 -8.40
C ARG A 57 12.43 -20.80 -8.13
N LYS A 58 11.99 -19.88 -9.00
CA LYS A 58 12.15 -18.44 -8.79
C LYS A 58 11.28 -17.97 -7.62
N LEU A 59 9.98 -18.28 -7.62
CA LEU A 59 9.02 -17.90 -6.58
C LEU A 59 9.48 -18.29 -5.18
N PHE A 60 9.99 -19.51 -5.03
CA PHE A 60 10.46 -20.06 -3.75
C PHE A 60 11.99 -20.05 -3.64
N SER A 61 12.66 -19.13 -4.33
CA SER A 61 14.11 -19.00 -4.26
C SER A 61 14.57 -18.67 -2.84
N ARG A 62 15.40 -19.53 -2.26
CA ARG A 62 16.02 -19.30 -0.94
C ARG A 62 16.82 -18.00 -0.90
N ASN A 63 17.44 -17.61 -2.01
CA ASN A 63 18.22 -16.37 -2.11
C ASN A 63 17.34 -15.12 -1.99
N ILE A 64 16.04 -15.23 -2.27
CA ILE A 64 15.07 -14.14 -2.09
C ILE A 64 14.44 -14.26 -0.70
N LEU A 65 13.81 -15.40 -0.41
CA LEU A 65 13.00 -15.59 0.81
C LEU A 65 13.82 -15.61 2.11
N LEU A 66 15.11 -15.97 2.05
CA LEU A 66 16.02 -16.00 3.20
C LEU A 66 17.10 -14.91 3.13
N SER A 67 16.96 -13.95 2.20
CA SER A 67 17.84 -12.78 2.12
C SER A 67 17.78 -11.95 3.41
N LEU A 68 18.81 -11.12 3.64
CA LEU A 68 18.83 -10.18 4.76
C LEU A 68 17.62 -9.22 4.70
N SER A 69 17.27 -8.75 3.50
CA SER A 69 16.12 -7.87 3.30
C SER A 69 14.79 -8.55 3.63
N ALA A 70 14.55 -9.79 3.16
CA ALA A 70 13.32 -10.51 3.46
C ALA A 70 13.19 -10.89 4.94
N LYS A 71 14.31 -11.25 5.60
CA LYS A 71 14.34 -11.48 7.05
C LYS A 71 13.95 -10.23 7.84
N ALA A 72 14.41 -9.05 7.42
CA ALA A 72 13.99 -7.79 8.02
C ALA A 72 12.48 -7.58 7.85
N ASP A 73 11.91 -7.87 6.68
CA ASP A 73 10.46 -7.76 6.46
C ASP A 73 9.66 -8.64 7.44
N TYR A 74 10.10 -9.88 7.68
CA TYR A 74 9.46 -10.78 8.65
C TYR A 74 9.55 -10.24 10.09
N GLN A 75 10.73 -9.76 10.49
CA GLN A 75 10.93 -9.20 11.83
C GLN A 75 10.08 -7.94 12.04
N ILE A 76 10.04 -7.03 11.06
CA ILE A 76 9.24 -5.81 11.11
C ILE A 76 7.75 -6.16 11.17
N MET A 77 7.28 -7.13 10.37
CA MET A 77 5.90 -7.60 10.43
C MET A 77 5.50 -8.05 11.84
N LEU A 78 6.34 -8.88 12.49
CA LEU A 78 6.08 -9.36 13.85
C LEU A 78 6.06 -8.20 14.87
N ILE A 79 7.08 -7.33 14.84
CA ILE A 79 7.20 -6.20 15.78
C ILE A 79 6.04 -5.21 15.60
N ASN A 80 5.76 -4.81 14.35
CA ASN A 80 4.70 -3.84 14.05
C ASN A 80 3.32 -4.39 14.38
N HIS A 81 3.12 -5.71 14.25
CA HIS A 81 1.85 -6.32 14.67
C HIS A 81 1.59 -6.02 16.15
N GLY A 82 2.57 -6.28 17.01
CA GLY A 82 2.46 -6.01 18.45
C GLY A 82 2.26 -4.51 18.75
N PHE A 83 3.01 -3.64 18.08
CA PHE A 83 2.86 -2.19 18.24
C PHE A 83 1.44 -1.70 17.89
N LEU A 84 0.87 -2.17 16.77
CA LEU A 84 -0.45 -1.73 16.33
C LEU A 84 -1.57 -2.21 17.25
N LEU A 85 -1.41 -3.36 17.92
CA LEU A 85 -2.37 -3.82 18.94
C LEU A 85 -2.45 -2.85 20.12
N LEU A 86 -1.31 -2.34 20.56
CA LEU A 86 -1.22 -1.34 21.63
C LEU A 86 -1.77 0.02 21.18
N ALA A 87 -1.64 0.36 19.89
CA ALA A 87 -2.13 1.62 19.33
C ALA A 87 -3.64 1.61 19.00
N ALA A 88 -4.26 0.43 18.85
CA ALA A 88 -5.66 0.30 18.41
C ALA A 88 -6.71 1.01 19.27
N PRO A 89 -6.61 1.04 20.62
CA PRO A 89 -7.54 1.78 21.48
C PRO A 89 -7.52 3.30 21.24
N PHE A 90 -6.43 3.85 20.70
CA PHE A 90 -6.33 5.27 20.38
C PHE A 90 -6.98 5.64 19.03
N LEU A 91 -7.50 4.66 18.29
CA LEU A 91 -8.18 4.83 17.00
C LEU A 91 -9.72 4.82 17.11
N ILE A 92 -10.27 4.93 18.33
CA ILE A 92 -11.72 5.05 18.64
C ILE A 92 -12.36 6.33 18.04
N SER A 93 -11.62 7.11 17.25
CA SER A 93 -12.06 8.36 16.63
C SER A 93 -13.02 8.19 15.45
N LYS A 94 -13.15 7.01 14.83
CA LYS A 94 -13.96 6.90 13.60
C LYS A 94 -15.43 7.25 13.82
N VAL A 95 -16.10 6.62 14.79
CA VAL A 95 -17.52 6.88 15.05
C VAL A 95 -17.71 8.33 15.49
N ALA A 96 -16.90 8.81 16.43
CA ALA A 96 -16.96 10.20 16.90
C ALA A 96 -16.78 11.19 15.74
N PHE A 97 -15.83 10.96 14.84
CA PHE A 97 -15.58 11.84 13.70
C PHE A 97 -16.69 11.75 12.65
N THR A 98 -17.23 10.56 12.36
CA THR A 98 -18.42 10.40 11.51
C THR A 98 -19.61 11.17 12.07
N THR A 99 -19.89 11.03 13.37
CA THR A 99 -20.98 11.72 14.05
C THR A 99 -20.79 13.23 14.02
N TYR A 100 -19.58 13.71 14.31
CA TYR A 100 -19.24 15.13 14.22
C TYR A 100 -19.49 15.69 12.80
N LEU A 101 -18.97 15.02 11.77
CA LEU A 101 -19.18 15.45 10.37
C LEU A 101 -20.65 15.39 9.97
N PHE A 102 -21.41 14.41 10.45
CA PHE A 102 -22.83 14.29 10.18
C PHE A 102 -23.63 15.48 10.76
N PHE A 103 -23.37 15.86 12.02
CA PHE A 103 -24.00 17.03 12.63
C PHE A 103 -23.55 18.33 11.99
N LEU A 104 -22.26 18.45 11.66
CA LEU A 104 -21.73 19.61 10.94
C LEU A 104 -22.43 19.80 9.58
N LEU A 105 -22.70 18.72 8.85
CA LEU A 105 -23.46 18.80 7.59
C LEU A 105 -24.90 19.29 7.81
N HIS A 106 -25.56 18.88 8.89
CA HIS A 106 -26.91 19.36 9.23
C HIS A 106 -26.93 20.84 9.62
N GLU A 107 -25.89 21.32 10.33
CA GLU A 107 -25.77 22.74 10.70
C GLU A 107 -25.50 23.61 9.48
N LEU A 108 -24.56 23.20 8.62
CA LEU A 108 -24.17 23.96 7.43
C LEU A 108 -25.23 23.91 6.32
N PHE A 109 -25.94 22.80 6.20
CA PHE A 109 -26.90 22.56 5.11
C PHE A 109 -28.21 21.92 5.63
N PRO A 110 -29.04 22.62 6.41
CA PRO A 110 -30.23 22.01 7.01
C PRO A 110 -31.19 21.35 6.02
N SER A 111 -31.34 21.93 4.81
CA SER A 111 -32.28 21.46 3.78
C SER A 111 -31.76 20.32 2.90
N GLY A 112 -30.49 19.93 3.00
CA GLY A 112 -29.94 18.85 2.15
C GLY A 112 -30.04 17.45 2.78
N SER A 113 -30.49 17.36 4.03
CA SER A 113 -30.68 16.07 4.71
C SER A 113 -31.74 15.23 4.01
N ALA A 114 -31.44 13.94 3.82
CA ALA A 114 -32.29 12.96 3.15
C ALA A 114 -32.77 13.36 1.73
N PHE A 115 -32.09 14.30 1.07
CA PHE A 115 -32.43 14.79 -0.27
C PHE A 115 -32.49 13.68 -1.33
N LEU A 116 -31.63 12.66 -1.19
CA LEU A 116 -31.55 11.51 -2.08
C LEU A 116 -32.27 10.27 -1.54
N SER A 117 -33.04 10.41 -0.45
CA SER A 117 -33.80 9.29 0.15
C SER A 117 -34.82 8.60 -0.77
N PRO A 118 -35.38 9.22 -1.84
CA PRO A 118 -36.25 8.51 -2.77
C PRO A 118 -35.51 7.49 -3.65
N LEU A 119 -34.17 7.55 -3.75
CA LEU A 119 -33.42 6.61 -4.57
C LEU A 119 -33.55 5.17 -4.05
N PRO A 120 -33.60 4.16 -4.95
CA PRO A 120 -33.51 2.76 -4.57
C PRO A 120 -32.21 2.45 -3.83
N ILE A 121 -32.29 1.58 -2.81
CA ILE A 121 -31.13 1.15 -2.00
C ILE A 121 -29.96 0.68 -2.88
N LEU A 122 -30.24 -0.08 -3.94
CA LEU A 122 -29.20 -0.59 -4.85
C LEU A 122 -28.42 0.54 -5.52
N ILE A 123 -29.10 1.63 -5.94
CA ILE A 123 -28.44 2.77 -6.57
C ILE A 123 -27.56 3.49 -5.55
N VAL A 124 -28.06 3.71 -4.33
CA VAL A 124 -27.28 4.33 -3.26
C VAL A 124 -26.06 3.48 -2.91
N SER A 125 -26.20 2.17 -2.80
CA SER A 125 -25.09 1.25 -2.51
C SER A 125 -24.04 1.22 -3.62
N ILE A 126 -24.44 1.28 -4.91
CA ILE A 126 -23.50 1.40 -6.04
C ILE A 126 -22.71 2.72 -5.93
N LEU A 127 -23.42 3.85 -5.75
CA LEU A 127 -22.80 5.17 -5.65
C LEU A 127 -21.84 5.24 -4.45
N TYR A 128 -22.26 4.75 -3.29
CA TYR A 128 -21.44 4.70 -2.07
C TYR A 128 -20.20 3.85 -2.28
N THR A 129 -20.36 2.66 -2.87
CA THR A 129 -19.25 1.72 -3.12
C THR A 129 -18.20 2.33 -4.07
N ILE A 130 -18.65 2.98 -5.15
CA ILE A 130 -17.76 3.65 -6.11
C ILE A 130 -17.09 4.86 -5.45
N PHE A 131 -17.87 5.70 -4.76
CA PHE A 131 -17.35 6.89 -4.10
C PHE A 131 -16.28 6.54 -3.06
N LEU A 132 -16.57 5.58 -2.18
CA LEU A 132 -15.64 5.13 -1.15
C LEU A 132 -14.37 4.57 -1.79
N PHE A 133 -14.48 3.76 -2.85
CA PHE A 133 -13.32 3.21 -3.54
C PHE A 133 -12.45 4.31 -4.17
N LEU A 134 -13.05 5.24 -4.93
CA LEU A 134 -12.33 6.31 -5.61
C LEU A 134 -11.67 7.27 -4.62
N LEU A 135 -12.37 7.66 -3.55
CA LEU A 135 -11.82 8.54 -2.53
C LEU A 135 -10.70 7.85 -1.74
N ASP A 136 -10.86 6.56 -1.42
CA ASP A 136 -9.83 5.78 -0.75
C ASP A 136 -8.59 5.55 -1.64
N ASP A 137 -8.76 5.29 -2.93
CA ASP A 137 -7.62 5.12 -3.85
C ASP A 137 -6.90 6.45 -4.13
N PHE A 138 -7.64 7.54 -4.39
CA PHE A 138 -7.07 8.88 -4.56
C PHE A 138 -6.30 9.33 -3.31
N SER A 139 -6.87 9.14 -2.12
CA SER A 139 -6.17 9.48 -0.88
C SER A 139 -4.94 8.59 -0.63
N LYS A 140 -4.86 7.36 -1.17
CA LYS A 140 -3.59 6.58 -1.22
C LYS A 140 -2.58 7.28 -2.11
N TYR A 141 -2.96 7.62 -3.33
CA TYR A 141 -2.10 8.34 -4.25
C TYR A 141 -1.55 9.62 -3.60
N PHE A 142 -2.43 10.46 -3.05
CA PHE A 142 -2.04 11.75 -2.47
C PHE A 142 -1.10 11.59 -1.28
N THR A 143 -1.45 10.73 -0.31
CA THR A 143 -0.62 10.47 0.86
C THR A 143 0.74 9.92 0.47
N HIS A 144 0.77 8.97 -0.47
CA HIS A 144 1.99 8.35 -0.97
C HIS A 144 2.88 9.35 -1.70
N SER A 145 2.31 10.21 -2.54
CA SER A 145 3.03 11.30 -3.21
C SER A 145 3.64 12.28 -2.18
N MET A 146 2.89 12.66 -1.15
CA MET A 146 3.40 13.50 -0.05
C MET A 146 4.56 12.82 0.69
N MET A 147 4.47 11.51 0.93
CA MET A 147 5.54 10.73 1.55
C MET A 147 6.84 10.69 0.74
N HIS A 148 6.75 10.84 -0.58
CA HIS A 148 7.92 10.98 -1.43
C HIS A 148 8.45 12.42 -1.56
N ARG A 149 7.55 13.40 -1.49
CA ARG A 149 7.89 14.81 -1.75
C ARG A 149 8.30 15.59 -0.50
N ILE A 150 7.77 15.24 0.67
CA ILE A 150 8.07 15.92 1.93
C ILE A 150 9.23 15.20 2.62
N PRO A 151 10.40 15.84 2.81
CA PRO A 151 11.59 15.18 3.35
C PRO A 151 11.38 14.47 4.70
N CYS A 152 10.63 15.08 5.61
CA CYS A 152 10.28 14.48 6.91
C CYS A 152 9.49 13.18 6.74
N LEU A 153 8.49 13.15 5.84
CA LEU A 153 7.69 11.96 5.60
C LEU A 153 8.50 10.88 4.87
N TRP A 154 9.36 11.29 3.94
CA TRP A 154 10.29 10.40 3.25
C TRP A 154 11.22 9.68 4.22
N SER A 155 11.67 10.34 5.30
CA SER A 155 12.49 9.69 6.32
C SER A 155 11.85 8.44 6.91
N PHE A 156 10.51 8.37 6.95
CA PHE A 156 9.78 7.19 7.38
C PHE A 156 9.48 6.25 6.21
N HIS A 157 8.99 6.79 5.09
CA HIS A 157 8.60 5.99 3.93
C HIS A 157 9.78 5.31 3.22
N LYS A 158 11.00 5.85 3.33
CA LYS A 158 12.22 5.18 2.84
C LYS A 158 12.45 3.81 3.48
N VAL A 159 11.87 3.51 4.65
CA VAL A 159 11.92 2.17 5.25
C VAL A 159 11.30 1.17 4.28
N HIS A 160 10.15 1.50 3.67
CA HIS A 160 9.51 0.68 2.65
C HIS A 160 10.40 0.47 1.42
N HIS A 161 10.99 1.56 0.91
CA HIS A 161 11.90 1.53 -0.25
C HIS A 161 13.27 0.92 0.02
N SER A 162 13.63 0.68 1.29
CA SER A 162 14.91 0.06 1.64
C SER A 162 14.94 -1.45 1.42
N ALA A 163 13.85 -2.06 0.94
CA ALA A 163 13.83 -3.46 0.56
C ALA A 163 14.69 -3.70 -0.68
N GLU A 164 15.69 -4.58 -0.59
CA GLU A 164 16.58 -4.93 -1.71
C GLU A 164 16.00 -6.08 -2.55
N VAL A 165 15.04 -6.83 -1.97
CA VAL A 165 14.18 -7.77 -2.68
C VAL A 165 12.73 -7.54 -2.28
N LEU A 166 11.81 -7.76 -3.21
CA LEU A 166 10.38 -7.61 -2.96
C LEU A 166 9.73 -8.98 -2.80
N THR A 167 8.96 -9.13 -1.72
CA THR A 167 8.09 -10.28 -1.44
C THR A 167 6.72 -9.77 -0.99
N PRO A 168 5.65 -10.59 -1.01
CA PRO A 168 4.34 -10.14 -0.57
C PRO A 168 4.35 -9.52 0.84
N ILE A 169 5.29 -9.98 1.70
CA ILE A 169 5.49 -9.50 3.07
C ILE A 169 6.14 -8.12 3.14
N THR A 170 6.82 -7.66 2.09
CA THR A 170 7.40 -6.30 2.01
C THR A 170 6.35 -5.20 2.19
N VAL A 171 5.05 -5.49 2.04
CA VAL A 171 3.95 -4.58 2.41
C VAL A 171 3.97 -4.14 3.86
N TYR A 172 4.53 -4.97 4.75
CA TYR A 172 4.63 -4.71 6.17
C TYR A 172 5.95 -4.04 6.56
N ARG A 173 6.87 -3.88 5.60
CA ARG A 173 8.10 -3.11 5.77
C ARG A 173 7.76 -1.62 5.81
N THR A 174 7.14 -1.20 6.89
CA THR A 174 6.51 0.10 7.05
C THR A 174 6.88 0.63 8.42
N HIS A 175 7.26 1.89 8.52
CA HIS A 175 7.52 2.48 9.83
C HIS A 175 6.19 2.65 10.62
N PRO A 176 6.13 2.45 11.95
CA PRO A 176 4.90 2.61 12.72
C PRO A 176 4.19 3.95 12.54
N LEU A 177 4.95 5.05 12.42
CA LEU A 177 4.39 6.37 12.12
C LEU A 177 3.73 6.43 10.74
N GLU A 178 4.28 5.75 9.74
CA GLU A 178 3.63 5.65 8.43
C GLU A 178 2.31 4.88 8.57
N ALA A 179 2.28 3.77 9.31
CA ALA A 179 1.05 3.03 9.57
C ALA A 179 -0.01 3.90 10.29
N ILE A 180 0.39 4.73 11.25
CA ILE A 180 -0.50 5.69 11.93
C ILE A 180 -1.07 6.72 10.95
N ILE A 181 -0.24 7.30 10.08
CA ILE A 181 -0.69 8.25 9.05
C ILE A 181 -1.72 7.60 8.12
N PHE A 182 -1.44 6.39 7.63
CA PHE A 182 -2.38 5.66 6.79
C PHE A 182 -3.68 5.29 7.52
N SER A 183 -3.62 4.96 8.82
CA SER A 183 -4.81 4.73 9.66
C SER A 183 -5.67 5.97 9.80
N PHE A 184 -5.08 7.13 10.15
CA PHE A 184 -5.83 8.39 10.24
C PHE A 184 -6.46 8.80 8.92
N ARG A 185 -5.71 8.65 7.83
CA ARG A 185 -6.26 8.86 6.49
C ARG A 185 -7.46 7.94 6.25
N GLY A 186 -7.34 6.65 6.57
CA GLY A 186 -8.42 5.68 6.36
C GLY A 186 -9.67 6.03 7.17
N ILE A 187 -9.49 6.48 8.42
CA ILE A 187 -10.56 7.00 9.27
C ILE A 187 -11.22 8.22 8.63
N PHE A 188 -10.43 9.18 8.15
CA PHE A 188 -10.94 10.39 7.52
C PHE A 188 -11.79 10.08 6.29
N VAL A 189 -11.30 9.22 5.40
CA VAL A 189 -12.03 8.81 4.19
C VAL A 189 -13.33 8.08 4.52
N GLN A 190 -13.28 7.11 5.44
CA GLN A 190 -14.46 6.36 5.85
C GLN A 190 -15.48 7.27 6.55
N ALA A 191 -15.05 8.11 7.48
CA ALA A 191 -15.93 9.01 8.21
C ALA A 191 -16.62 9.99 7.26
N THR A 192 -15.86 10.62 6.36
CA THR A 192 -16.40 11.55 5.34
C THR A 192 -17.39 10.86 4.42
N SER A 193 -17.06 9.64 3.95
CA SER A 193 -17.94 8.90 3.04
C SER A 193 -19.23 8.48 3.72
N ILE A 194 -19.15 7.93 4.94
CA ILE A 194 -20.31 7.49 5.71
C ILE A 194 -21.18 8.70 6.08
N SER A 195 -20.59 9.75 6.68
CA SER A 195 -21.35 10.92 7.12
C SER A 195 -22.07 11.60 5.97
N LEU A 196 -21.40 11.75 4.81
CA LEU A 196 -21.98 12.36 3.62
C LEU A 196 -23.16 11.55 3.09
N PHE A 197 -22.98 10.23 2.93
CA PHE A 197 -24.05 9.40 2.40
C PHE A 197 -25.21 9.28 3.39
N VAL A 198 -24.95 9.16 4.70
CA VAL A 198 -26.02 9.07 5.73
C VAL A 198 -26.82 10.37 5.73
N TYR A 199 -26.11 11.50 5.66
CA TYR A 199 -26.74 12.81 5.54
C TYR A 199 -27.61 12.94 4.27
N LEU A 200 -27.11 12.55 3.09
CA LEU A 200 -27.85 12.72 1.83
C LEU A 200 -28.96 11.69 1.62
N CYS A 201 -28.77 10.44 2.05
CA CYS A 201 -29.62 9.30 1.68
C CYS A 201 -30.40 8.70 2.86
N GLY A 202 -30.14 9.13 4.09
CA GLY A 202 -30.70 8.54 5.30
C GLY A 202 -30.02 7.22 5.68
N ASP A 203 -30.82 6.24 6.12
CA ASP A 203 -30.37 4.93 6.58
C ASP A 203 -30.10 3.91 5.45
N LYS A 204 -30.35 4.29 4.19
CA LYS A 204 -30.24 3.42 3.01
C LYS A 204 -28.82 3.29 2.46
N ILE A 205 -27.85 2.90 3.28
CA ILE A 205 -26.45 2.77 2.83
C ILE A 205 -25.96 1.37 3.11
N ASP A 206 -25.57 0.69 2.04
CA ASP A 206 -24.90 -0.60 2.13
C ASP A 206 -23.66 -0.63 1.23
N LEU A 207 -22.65 -1.39 1.63
CA LEU A 207 -21.42 -1.56 0.88
C LEU A 207 -21.50 -2.82 0.04
N ILE A 208 -21.44 -2.67 -1.29
CA ILE A 208 -21.29 -3.82 -2.18
C ILE A 208 -19.90 -4.41 -1.98
N SER A 209 -19.86 -5.58 -1.33
CA SER A 209 -18.63 -6.19 -0.87
C SER A 209 -18.65 -7.71 -1.01
N ILE A 210 -17.45 -8.29 -1.10
CA ILE A 210 -17.22 -9.73 -0.99
C ILE A 210 -16.36 -9.95 0.25
N TYR A 211 -16.85 -10.77 1.18
CA TYR A 211 -16.24 -10.97 2.50
C TYR A 211 -15.95 -9.66 3.27
N GLY A 212 -16.82 -8.66 3.14
CA GLY A 212 -16.65 -7.33 3.77
C GLY A 212 -15.56 -6.45 3.14
N VAL A 213 -15.02 -6.85 1.99
CA VAL A 213 -14.09 -6.04 1.19
C VAL A 213 -14.87 -5.38 0.07
N ASN A 214 -14.77 -4.06 -0.08
CA ASN A 214 -15.31 -3.33 -1.23
C ASN A 214 -14.98 -4.08 -2.54
N ILE A 215 -15.98 -4.31 -3.40
CA ILE A 215 -15.85 -5.17 -4.58
C ILE A 215 -14.65 -4.81 -5.48
N PHE A 216 -14.37 -3.52 -5.68
CA PHE A 216 -13.25 -3.08 -6.53
C PHE A 216 -11.90 -3.42 -5.89
N LEU A 217 -11.78 -3.25 -4.57
CA LEU A 217 -10.59 -3.64 -3.83
C LEU A 217 -10.42 -5.17 -3.79
N PHE A 218 -11.53 -5.91 -3.66
CA PHE A 218 -11.51 -7.37 -3.75
C PHE A 218 -10.99 -7.83 -5.12
N LEU A 219 -11.49 -7.23 -6.21
CA LEU A 219 -11.04 -7.51 -7.56
C LEU A 219 -9.55 -7.17 -7.75
N PHE A 220 -9.08 -6.03 -7.24
CA PHE A 220 -7.65 -5.70 -7.26
C PHE A 220 -6.80 -6.74 -6.52
N ASN A 221 -7.26 -7.16 -5.33
CA ASN A 221 -6.53 -8.13 -4.51
C ASN A 221 -6.45 -9.52 -5.17
N ILE A 222 -7.58 -10.04 -5.64
CA ILE A 222 -7.67 -11.38 -6.26
C ILE A 222 -6.91 -11.45 -7.59
N THR A 223 -6.83 -10.33 -8.34
CA THR A 223 -6.13 -10.25 -9.64
C THR A 223 -4.62 -9.95 -9.54
N GLY A 224 -4.05 -10.13 -8.35
CA GLY A 224 -2.59 -10.16 -8.19
C GLY A 224 -1.98 -8.93 -7.52
N ALA A 225 -2.71 -8.24 -6.63
CA ALA A 225 -2.15 -7.12 -5.86
C ALA A 225 -0.85 -7.47 -5.11
N ASN A 226 -0.64 -8.73 -4.71
CA ASN A 226 0.60 -9.19 -4.09
C ASN A 226 1.80 -9.22 -5.06
N LEU A 227 1.57 -9.37 -6.37
CA LEU A 227 2.64 -9.44 -7.36
C LEU A 227 3.41 -8.13 -7.48
N ARG A 228 2.78 -7.01 -7.15
CA ARG A 228 3.42 -5.67 -7.11
C ARG A 228 4.59 -5.61 -6.13
N HIS A 229 4.53 -6.43 -5.06
CA HIS A 229 5.62 -6.67 -4.13
C HIS A 229 6.13 -8.10 -4.32
N SER A 230 6.71 -8.39 -5.48
CA SER A 230 7.35 -9.67 -5.75
C SER A 230 8.50 -9.48 -6.73
N HIS A 231 9.28 -10.52 -6.99
CA HIS A 231 10.27 -10.55 -8.09
C HIS A 231 9.66 -10.97 -9.44
N VAL A 232 8.33 -11.11 -9.53
CA VAL A 232 7.63 -11.42 -10.78
C VAL A 232 7.17 -10.11 -11.43
N GLN A 233 7.80 -9.74 -12.54
CA GLN A 233 7.46 -8.54 -13.29
C GLN A 233 6.35 -8.83 -14.29
N ILE A 234 5.16 -8.29 -14.02
CA ILE A 234 4.00 -8.37 -14.92
C ILE A 234 3.61 -6.96 -15.36
N SER A 235 3.75 -6.72 -16.67
CA SER A 235 3.27 -5.53 -17.35
C SER A 235 1.86 -5.76 -17.84
N TYR A 236 1.00 -4.76 -17.72
CA TYR A 236 -0.36 -4.80 -18.30
C TYR A 236 -0.42 -4.19 -19.71
N GLY A 237 0.72 -3.72 -20.23
CA GLY A 237 0.82 -3.04 -21.51
C GLY A 237 0.35 -1.58 -21.46
N LYS A 238 0.77 -0.81 -22.45
CA LYS A 238 0.69 0.67 -22.45
C LYS A 238 -0.73 1.25 -22.28
N ILE A 239 -1.76 0.51 -22.66
CA ILE A 239 -3.15 0.99 -22.57
C ILE A 239 -3.66 0.80 -21.15
N LEU A 240 -3.59 -0.43 -20.63
CA LEU A 240 -4.15 -0.75 -19.31
C LEU A 240 -3.36 -0.07 -18.18
N GLU A 241 -2.05 0.10 -18.35
CA GLU A 241 -1.17 0.81 -17.40
C GLU A 241 -1.44 2.31 -17.27
N LYS A 242 -2.26 2.90 -18.15
CA LYS A 242 -2.76 4.27 -17.98
C LYS A 242 -3.99 4.34 -17.06
N LEU A 243 -4.64 3.21 -16.81
CA LEU A 243 -5.89 3.12 -16.04
C LEU A 243 -5.67 2.42 -14.69
N ILE A 244 -4.94 1.30 -14.69
CA ILE A 244 -4.72 0.43 -13.53
C ILE A 244 -3.22 0.23 -13.34
N ILE A 245 -2.75 0.33 -12.10
CA ILE A 245 -1.34 0.10 -11.76
C ILE A 245 -0.99 -1.38 -11.94
N SER A 246 -0.04 -1.68 -12.81
CA SER A 246 0.51 -3.01 -12.96
C SER A 246 1.54 -3.35 -11.87
N PRO A 247 1.79 -4.65 -11.60
CA PRO A 247 2.90 -5.07 -10.77
C PRO A 247 4.23 -4.46 -11.20
N ALA A 248 4.49 -4.39 -12.51
CA ALA A 248 5.70 -3.78 -13.04
C ALA A 248 5.80 -2.28 -12.76
N GLN A 249 4.69 -1.51 -12.87
CA GLN A 249 4.69 -0.08 -12.54
C GLN A 249 5.02 0.18 -11.07
N HIS A 250 4.49 -0.63 -10.16
CA HIS A 250 4.81 -0.53 -8.73
C HIS A 250 6.26 -0.96 -8.44
N GLN A 251 6.79 -1.96 -9.15
CA GLN A 251 8.20 -2.34 -9.01
C GLN A 251 9.13 -1.23 -9.53
N ILE A 252 8.80 -0.56 -10.65
CA ILE A 252 9.54 0.61 -11.16
C ILE A 252 9.63 1.69 -10.07
N HIS A 253 8.52 1.96 -9.38
CA HIS A 253 8.46 2.93 -8.30
C HIS A 253 9.45 2.61 -7.16
N HIS A 254 9.70 1.34 -6.87
CA HIS A 254 10.70 0.87 -5.89
C HIS A 254 12.15 0.90 -6.39
N SER A 255 12.37 1.20 -7.68
CA SER A 255 13.68 1.10 -8.29
C SER A 255 14.61 2.23 -7.87
N ILE A 256 15.89 1.91 -7.68
CA ILE A 256 16.95 2.90 -7.43
C ILE A 256 17.34 3.73 -8.65
N ASN A 257 16.78 3.43 -9.82
CA ASN A 257 17.10 4.18 -11.03
C ASN A 257 16.51 5.58 -10.93
N SER A 258 17.35 6.61 -11.10
CA SER A 258 16.95 8.00 -11.00
C SER A 258 15.84 8.40 -11.97
N SER A 259 15.72 7.74 -13.13
CA SER A 259 14.62 7.99 -14.08
C SER A 259 13.25 7.52 -13.56
N HIS A 260 13.24 6.64 -12.57
CA HIS A 260 12.01 6.08 -11.97
C HIS A 260 11.57 6.83 -10.71
N HIS A 261 12.43 7.69 -10.15
CA HIS A 261 12.09 8.46 -8.97
C HIS A 261 10.91 9.40 -9.24
N GLY A 262 10.02 9.52 -8.24
CA GLY A 262 8.86 10.40 -8.36
C GLY A 262 7.76 9.89 -9.30
N ARG A 263 7.76 8.58 -9.61
CA ARG A 263 6.81 7.97 -10.55
C ARG A 263 5.92 6.92 -9.88
N ASN A 264 4.74 6.69 -10.47
CA ASN A 264 3.81 5.60 -10.15
C ASN A 264 3.43 5.50 -8.66
N PHE A 265 2.81 6.55 -8.12
CA PHE A 265 2.34 6.58 -6.72
C PHE A 265 0.97 5.90 -6.51
N GLY A 266 0.24 5.59 -7.59
CA GLY A 266 -1.08 4.97 -7.56
C GLY A 266 -1.08 3.64 -6.81
N ALA A 267 -2.20 3.35 -6.13
CA ALA A 267 -2.34 2.12 -5.37
C ALA A 267 -3.01 1.01 -6.19
N ALA A 268 -4.22 1.27 -6.69
CA ALA A 268 -4.91 0.41 -7.66
C ALA A 268 -5.05 1.11 -9.02
N LEU A 269 -5.42 2.40 -9.05
CA LEU A 269 -5.62 3.13 -10.30
C LEU A 269 -4.37 3.95 -10.68
N ALA A 270 -4.02 3.90 -11.96
CA ALA A 270 -2.96 4.71 -12.56
C ALA A 270 -3.46 6.07 -13.06
N ILE A 271 -4.78 6.30 -13.04
CA ILE A 271 -5.39 7.56 -13.50
C ILE A 271 -4.87 8.76 -12.73
N TRP A 272 -4.58 8.60 -11.44
CA TRP A 272 -4.02 9.68 -10.62
C TRP A 272 -2.60 10.02 -11.09
N ASP A 273 -1.78 9.00 -11.35
CA ASP A 273 -0.46 9.22 -11.92
C ASP A 273 -0.50 9.91 -13.28
N LEU A 274 -1.49 9.57 -14.10
CA LEU A 274 -1.72 10.25 -15.38
C LEU A 274 -2.10 11.71 -15.17
N MET A 275 -3.08 11.99 -14.31
CA MET A 275 -3.61 13.33 -14.04
C MET A 275 -2.55 14.28 -13.46
N PHE A 276 -1.67 13.77 -12.60
CA PHE A 276 -0.66 14.57 -11.89
C PHE A 276 0.74 14.42 -12.49
N GLY A 277 0.87 13.80 -13.67
CA GLY A 277 2.13 13.73 -14.42
C GLY A 277 3.20 12.82 -13.83
N THR A 278 2.84 11.90 -12.95
CA THR A 278 3.76 10.94 -12.28
C THR A 278 3.74 9.55 -12.93
N LEU A 279 2.96 9.36 -13.99
CA LEU A 279 2.90 8.07 -14.70
C LEU A 279 4.20 7.72 -15.41
N PHE A 280 4.67 6.49 -15.21
CA PHE A 280 5.74 5.86 -15.94
C PHE A 280 5.30 4.45 -16.37
N LEU A 281 5.24 4.21 -17.68
CA LEU A 281 4.81 2.92 -18.23
C LEU A 281 5.94 1.89 -18.13
N SER A 282 5.58 0.63 -17.91
CA SER A 282 6.58 -0.43 -17.84
C SER A 282 7.00 -0.91 -19.23
N GLU A 283 8.25 -1.36 -19.33
CA GLU A 283 8.77 -2.04 -20.51
C GLU A 283 9.04 -3.53 -20.19
N LYS A 284 9.05 -4.36 -21.23
CA LYS A 284 9.34 -5.80 -21.06
C LYS A 284 10.78 -5.99 -20.59
N ASN A 285 10.97 -6.88 -19.61
CA ASN A 285 12.28 -7.35 -19.14
C ASN A 285 13.21 -6.25 -18.58
N MET A 286 12.65 -5.24 -17.90
CA MET A 286 13.48 -4.23 -17.24
C MET A 286 14.30 -4.86 -16.10
N ASN A 287 15.60 -4.61 -16.13
CA ASN A 287 16.48 -4.99 -15.03
C ASN A 287 16.34 -3.98 -13.88
N LEU A 288 15.43 -4.26 -12.95
CA LEU A 288 15.18 -3.40 -11.79
C LEU A 288 16.08 -3.82 -10.63
N VAL A 289 16.76 -2.83 -10.05
CA VAL A 289 17.47 -2.96 -8.79
C VAL A 289 16.72 -2.16 -7.73
N PHE A 290 16.55 -2.73 -6.54
CA PHE A 290 15.81 -2.15 -5.42
C PHE A 290 16.73 -1.80 -4.24
N GLY A 291 16.18 -1.13 -3.23
CA GLY A 291 16.89 -0.66 -2.05
C GLY A 291 17.13 0.85 -2.08
N LEU A 292 18.06 1.34 -1.25
CA LEU A 292 18.38 2.77 -1.20
C LEU A 292 19.62 3.15 -2.03
N ASN A 293 20.49 2.19 -2.32
CA ASN A 293 21.76 2.41 -3.00
C ASN A 293 22.16 1.16 -3.81
N LYS A 294 23.04 1.34 -4.81
CA LYS A 294 23.57 0.21 -5.61
C LYS A 294 24.38 -0.81 -4.80
N LYS A 295 25.02 -0.37 -3.71
CA LYS A 295 25.80 -1.25 -2.84
C LYS A 295 24.91 -1.73 -1.69
N LEU A 296 24.90 -3.05 -1.50
CA LEU A 296 24.27 -3.69 -0.35
C LEU A 296 24.89 -3.12 0.92
N ASN A 297 24.05 -2.70 1.85
CA ASN A 297 24.50 -2.21 3.14
C ASN A 297 23.69 -2.91 4.24
N PRO A 298 24.25 -3.93 4.92
CA PRO A 298 23.54 -4.67 5.96
C PRO A 298 22.96 -3.79 7.08
N GLU A 299 23.54 -2.61 7.31
CA GLU A 299 23.04 -1.65 8.30
C GLU A 299 21.63 -1.13 7.96
N THR A 300 21.21 -1.13 6.70
CA THR A 300 19.84 -0.70 6.31
C THR A 300 18.76 -1.69 6.75
N HIS A 301 19.15 -2.92 7.09
CA HIS A 301 18.25 -3.99 7.53
C HIS A 301 18.25 -4.21 9.04
N ARG A 302 19.12 -3.53 9.78
CA ARG A 302 19.13 -3.58 11.25
C ARG A 302 17.89 -2.90 11.81
N LEU A 303 17.15 -3.61 12.66
CA LEU A 303 15.92 -3.11 13.27
C LEU A 303 16.12 -1.76 13.97
N LEU A 304 17.22 -1.59 14.72
CA LEU A 304 17.54 -0.32 15.38
C LEU A 304 17.59 0.84 14.38
N ASN A 305 18.24 0.65 13.23
CA ASN A 305 18.33 1.68 12.20
C ASN A 305 16.97 1.90 11.53
N ILE A 306 16.18 0.85 11.32
CA ILE A 306 14.84 0.95 10.73
C ILE A 306 13.89 1.79 11.60
N TYR A 307 13.95 1.66 12.93
CA TYR A 307 13.05 2.40 13.82
C TYR A 307 13.61 3.74 14.29
N ILE A 308 14.92 3.89 14.48
CA ILE A 308 15.50 5.10 15.10
C ILE A 308 16.03 6.10 14.06
N LEU A 309 16.67 5.64 12.99
CA LEU A 309 17.27 6.55 12.00
C LEU A 309 16.24 7.47 11.30
N PRO A 310 15.01 7.01 10.98
CA PRO A 310 13.96 7.90 10.45
C PRO A 310 13.70 9.13 11.31
N PHE A 311 13.67 9.01 12.64
CA PHE A 311 13.45 10.16 13.54
C PHE A 311 14.59 11.17 13.43
N LYS A 312 15.84 10.68 13.46
CA LYS A 312 17.02 11.54 13.31
C LYS A 312 17.00 12.30 11.97
N GLU A 313 16.69 11.60 10.88
CA GLU A 313 16.59 12.22 9.56
C GLU A 313 15.44 13.22 9.45
N SER A 314 14.29 12.89 10.03
CA SER A 314 13.13 13.77 10.08
C SER A 314 13.46 15.07 10.81
N MET A 315 14.07 15.01 12.00
CA MET A 315 14.49 16.20 12.76
C MET A 315 15.46 17.09 11.96
N LEU A 316 16.41 16.48 11.27
CA LEU A 316 17.40 17.21 10.47
C LEU A 316 16.75 17.88 9.25
N SER A 317 15.71 17.25 8.68
CA SER A 317 14.95 17.86 7.60
C SER A 317 14.23 19.15 8.01
N PHE A 318 13.78 19.27 9.27
CA PHE A 318 13.20 20.50 9.81
C PHE A 318 14.25 21.58 10.08
N ALA A 319 15.46 21.19 10.49
CA ALA A 319 16.56 22.13 10.75
C ALA A 319 17.19 22.70 9.46
N GLY A 320 16.74 22.29 8.28
CA GLY A 320 17.40 22.62 7.00
C GLY A 320 18.79 21.99 6.86
N LEU A 321 19.20 21.14 7.81
CA LEU A 321 20.50 20.50 7.86
C LEU A 321 20.45 19.17 7.13
N ARG A 322 21.26 19.02 6.08
CA ARG A 322 21.46 17.73 5.41
C ARG A 322 22.45 16.90 6.24
N LEU A 323 22.13 15.64 6.52
CA LEU A 323 23.17 14.70 6.95
C LEU A 323 24.20 14.60 5.82
N GLY A 324 25.40 15.09 6.10
CA GLY A 324 26.61 14.67 5.40
C GLY A 324 26.93 13.22 5.73
N SER A 325 26.03 12.29 5.39
CA SER A 325 26.39 10.89 5.32
C SER A 325 26.97 10.64 3.94
N GLN A 326 28.05 9.87 3.87
CA GLN A 326 28.67 9.39 2.63
C GLN A 326 27.72 8.57 1.72
N LEU A 327 26.42 8.50 2.05
CA LEU A 327 25.32 7.89 1.30
C LEU A 327 24.49 8.92 0.50
N SER A 328 24.87 10.19 0.48
CA SER A 328 24.10 11.28 -0.16
C SER A 328 24.96 12.26 -0.99
N LYS A 329 26.03 11.79 -1.65
CA LYS A 329 26.66 12.63 -2.69
C LYS A 329 25.86 12.52 -3.98
N LYS A 330 25.24 13.66 -4.36
CA LYS A 330 24.21 13.90 -5.40
C LYS A 330 22.77 13.56 -4.97
N LYS A 331 22.23 14.30 -3.99
CA LYS A 331 20.77 14.49 -3.86
C LYS A 331 20.43 15.91 -4.27
N ASP A 332 20.18 16.05 -5.56
CA ASP A 332 19.55 17.24 -6.11
C ASP A 332 18.03 17.06 -5.99
N ILE A 333 17.51 17.36 -4.79
CA ILE A 333 16.06 17.36 -4.50
C ILE A 333 15.33 18.41 -5.35
N ARG A 334 16.06 19.28 -6.08
CA ARG A 334 15.47 20.25 -7.01
C ARG A 334 15.27 19.71 -8.43
N ASN A 335 15.86 18.57 -8.78
CA ASN A 335 15.80 17.99 -10.13
C ASN A 335 15.06 16.63 -10.19
N ALA A 336 14.26 16.33 -9.17
CA ALA A 336 13.33 15.19 -9.14
C ALA A 336 11.94 15.66 -8.64
N VAL A 337 11.48 16.79 -9.16
CA VAL A 337 10.12 17.33 -8.99
C VAL A 337 9.29 16.93 -10.20
#